data_AF-A0A8K0L222-F1
#
_entry.id   AF-A0A8K0L222-F1
#
_cell.length_a   1.000
_cell.length_b   1.000
_cell.length_c   1.000
_cell.angle_alpha   90.00
_cell.angle_beta   90.00
_cell.angle_gamma   90.00
#
_symmetry.space_group_name_H-M   'P 1'
#
loop_
_entity.id
_entity.type
_entity.pdbx_description
1 polymer ?
#
loop_
_entity_poly.entity_id
_entity_poly.type
_entity_poly.pdbx_seq_one_letter_code
_entity_poly.pdbx_strand_id
1 'polypeptide(L)'
;RVKSELHRCEDIGLLTINILAAKAFLCFYEIGHGRYPVAYLTAGGCTRLALTLGLHDTKRAVQLTLRPNGWTEIEERRRIWWAAVVIDSKCVSIGFRLRPMSIPKLPTRAFVPADDDRFDLGQPAVSPVLVMSINSVIQVTSYAQTCQVVNLLGPVVDHINPSESNDPGIEYTYSEAMQLHRAATSLLTMVNDNYNMGDLRTKIRSSVPKALLYTALINLFFYHCAIEGDSIDLGGEESGIRAEFQQLALDNLGPLALDILNFGQDLTTMFTEHGMSWLSPLVIDCIFQASVYYAWRVREASEADSLEKLQALRSCLEILKQRWKNAGEYLRMSEETEYEWK
;
A
#
# COMPACT_ATOMS: atom_id res chain seq x y z
N ARG A 1 10.75 -19.16 -17.23
CA ARG A 1 10.37 -20.57 -16.93
C ARG A 1 9.11 -20.64 -16.06
N VAL A 2 9.06 -20.04 -14.87
CA VAL A 2 7.83 -20.08 -14.03
C VAL A 2 6.64 -19.38 -14.72
N LYS A 3 6.84 -18.15 -15.22
CA LYS A 3 5.78 -17.38 -15.90
C LYS A 3 5.20 -18.09 -17.12
N SER A 4 6.03 -18.71 -17.95
CA SER A 4 5.57 -19.48 -19.12
C SER A 4 4.76 -20.70 -18.72
N GLU A 5 5.12 -21.36 -17.63
CA GLU A 5 4.36 -22.53 -17.14
C GLU A 5 3.00 -22.12 -16.57
N LEU A 6 2.93 -21.00 -15.86
CA LEU A 6 1.67 -20.45 -15.36
C LEU A 6 0.73 -20.08 -16.52
N HIS A 7 1.25 -19.45 -17.57
CA HIS A 7 0.46 -19.16 -18.78
C HIS A 7 -0.02 -20.46 -19.46
N ARG A 8 0.84 -21.47 -19.58
CA ARG A 8 0.47 -22.78 -20.15
C ARG A 8 -0.68 -23.44 -19.38
N CYS A 9 -0.68 -23.33 -18.04
CA CYS A 9 -1.78 -23.82 -17.21
C CYS A 9 -3.09 -23.07 -17.48
N GLU A 10 -3.03 -21.77 -17.75
CA GLU A 10 -4.20 -20.96 -18.11
C GLU A 10 -4.74 -21.33 -19.49
N ASP A 11 -3.85 -21.57 -20.47
CA ASP A 11 -4.22 -21.96 -21.83
C ASP A 11 -4.98 -23.28 -21.88
N ILE A 12 -4.66 -24.23 -20.99
CA ILE A 12 -5.37 -25.50 -20.85
C ILE A 12 -6.61 -25.42 -19.94
N GLY A 13 -6.93 -24.23 -19.41
CA GLY A 13 -8.08 -24.00 -18.53
C GLY A 13 -7.92 -24.51 -17.09
N LEU A 14 -6.71 -24.78 -16.64
CA LEU A 14 -6.45 -25.21 -15.27
C LEU A 14 -6.49 -23.99 -14.34
N LEU A 15 -7.65 -23.66 -13.78
CA LEU A 15 -7.83 -22.54 -12.86
C LEU A 15 -7.95 -23.06 -11.43
N THR A 16 -6.88 -22.94 -10.63
CA THR A 16 -6.84 -23.44 -9.25
C THR A 16 -6.31 -22.39 -8.28
N ILE A 17 -6.62 -22.57 -6.98
CA ILE A 17 -6.11 -21.72 -5.90
C ILE A 17 -4.56 -21.74 -5.87
N ASN A 18 -3.95 -22.88 -6.15
CA ASN A 18 -2.48 -23.01 -6.18
C ASN A 18 -1.85 -22.19 -7.31
N ILE A 19 -2.50 -22.11 -8.47
CA ILE A 19 -2.04 -21.26 -9.58
C ILE A 19 -2.18 -19.79 -9.20
N LEU A 20 -3.27 -19.40 -8.55
CA LEU A 20 -3.43 -18.04 -8.02
C LEU A 20 -2.34 -17.71 -7.00
N ALA A 21 -2.06 -18.60 -6.05
CA ALA A 21 -0.98 -18.42 -5.07
C ALA A 21 0.40 -18.28 -5.76
N ALA A 22 0.69 -19.13 -6.74
CA ALA A 22 1.92 -19.05 -7.52
C ALA A 22 2.04 -17.74 -8.31
N LYS A 23 0.96 -17.26 -8.93
CA LYS A 23 0.92 -15.96 -9.62
C LYS A 23 1.10 -14.80 -8.64
N ALA A 24 0.51 -14.87 -7.44
CA ALA A 24 0.70 -13.87 -6.40
C ALA A 24 2.17 -13.79 -5.96
N PHE A 25 2.82 -14.93 -5.69
CA PHE A 25 4.26 -14.94 -5.37
C PHE A 25 5.13 -14.41 -6.52
N LEU A 26 4.80 -14.75 -7.76
CA LEU A 26 5.49 -14.18 -8.92
C LEU A 26 5.32 -12.66 -8.98
N CYS A 27 4.13 -12.13 -8.70
CA CYS A 27 3.91 -10.69 -8.70
C CYS A 27 4.69 -9.99 -7.57
N PHE A 28 4.70 -10.55 -6.36
CA PHE A 28 5.55 -10.06 -5.27
C PHE A 28 7.04 -10.01 -5.64
N TYR A 29 7.51 -11.05 -6.34
CA TYR A 29 8.87 -11.07 -6.88
C TYR A 29 9.05 -9.95 -7.91
N GLU A 30 8.12 -9.76 -8.85
CA GLU A 30 8.20 -8.70 -9.86
C GLU A 30 8.24 -7.29 -9.22
N ILE A 31 7.43 -7.05 -8.18
CA ILE A 31 7.44 -5.81 -7.37
C ILE A 31 8.79 -5.61 -6.69
N GLY A 32 9.29 -6.61 -5.94
CA GLY A 32 10.56 -6.52 -5.24
C GLY A 32 11.79 -6.40 -6.16
N HIS A 33 11.62 -6.69 -7.44
CA HIS A 33 12.63 -6.53 -8.47
C HIS A 33 12.46 -5.27 -9.34
N GLY A 34 11.49 -4.40 -9.03
CA GLY A 34 11.28 -3.13 -9.73
C GLY A 34 10.68 -3.28 -11.13
N ARG A 35 10.05 -4.41 -11.45
CA ARG A 35 9.48 -4.70 -12.78
C ARG A 35 8.02 -4.26 -12.87
N TYR A 36 7.75 -2.99 -12.62
CA TYR A 36 6.40 -2.47 -12.41
C TYR A 36 5.40 -2.69 -13.56
N PRO A 37 5.72 -2.47 -14.85
CA PRO A 37 4.76 -2.72 -15.93
C PRO A 37 4.30 -4.18 -16.00
N VAL A 38 5.23 -5.10 -15.75
CA VAL A 38 4.97 -6.53 -15.75
C VAL A 38 4.19 -6.92 -14.48
N ALA A 39 4.58 -6.38 -13.33
CA ALA A 39 3.90 -6.60 -12.06
C ALA A 39 2.44 -6.14 -12.11
N TYR A 40 2.16 -4.97 -12.71
CA TYR A 40 0.81 -4.45 -12.89
C TYR A 40 -0.09 -5.41 -13.68
N LEU A 41 0.39 -5.94 -14.81
CA LEU A 41 -0.37 -6.92 -15.60
C LEU A 41 -0.56 -8.25 -14.85
N THR A 42 0.47 -8.73 -14.15
CA THR A 42 0.38 -9.94 -13.33
C THR A 42 -0.62 -9.75 -12.19
N ALA A 43 -0.63 -8.59 -11.54
CA ALA A 43 -1.54 -8.23 -10.46
C ALA A 43 -3.00 -8.24 -10.94
N GLY A 44 -3.29 -7.59 -12.07
CA GLY A 44 -4.61 -7.64 -12.69
C GLY A 44 -5.03 -9.06 -13.04
N GLY A 45 -4.09 -9.89 -13.53
CA GLY A 45 -4.31 -11.32 -13.76
C GLY A 45 -4.66 -12.09 -12.48
N CYS A 46 -3.95 -11.84 -11.37
CA CYS A 46 -4.27 -12.42 -10.06
C CYS A 46 -5.68 -12.05 -9.61
N THR A 47 -6.04 -10.77 -9.70
CA THR A 47 -7.38 -10.28 -9.36
C THR A 47 -8.45 -10.97 -10.19
N ARG A 48 -8.28 -11.00 -11.51
CA ARG A 48 -9.27 -11.62 -12.42
C ARG A 48 -9.41 -13.11 -12.12
N LEU A 49 -8.31 -13.83 -11.91
CA LEU A 49 -8.34 -15.24 -11.54
C LEU A 49 -9.05 -15.45 -10.19
N ALA A 50 -8.80 -14.62 -9.19
CA ALA A 50 -9.47 -14.69 -7.89
C ALA A 50 -10.99 -14.44 -7.99
N LEU A 51 -11.39 -13.48 -8.84
CA LEU A 51 -12.80 -13.22 -9.16
C LEU A 51 -13.43 -14.43 -9.86
N THR A 52 -12.76 -15.01 -10.86
CA THR A 52 -13.22 -16.20 -11.59
C THR A 52 -13.38 -17.41 -10.68
N LEU A 53 -12.49 -17.60 -9.69
CA LEU A 53 -12.61 -18.67 -8.70
C LEU A 53 -13.75 -18.45 -7.68
N GLY A 54 -14.36 -17.26 -7.65
CA GLY A 54 -15.46 -16.91 -6.75
C GLY A 54 -15.02 -16.48 -5.34
N LEU A 55 -13.74 -16.13 -5.15
CA LEU A 55 -13.18 -15.84 -3.81
C LEU A 55 -13.70 -14.53 -3.18
N HIS A 56 -14.15 -13.60 -4.01
CA HIS A 56 -14.67 -12.29 -3.59
C HIS A 56 -16.05 -12.38 -2.90
N ASP A 57 -16.88 -13.34 -3.27
CA ASP A 57 -18.20 -13.57 -2.67
C ASP A 57 -18.53 -15.06 -2.65
N THR A 58 -18.28 -15.69 -1.50
CA THR A 58 -18.54 -17.12 -1.28
C THR A 58 -20.02 -17.50 -1.23
N LYS A 59 -20.93 -16.51 -1.18
CA LYS A 59 -22.39 -16.74 -1.09
C LYS A 59 -23.09 -16.59 -2.44
N ARG A 60 -22.69 -15.59 -3.23
CA ARG A 60 -23.39 -15.21 -4.47
C ARG A 60 -22.63 -15.58 -5.74
N ALA A 61 -21.30 -15.61 -5.70
CA ALA A 61 -20.51 -15.92 -6.89
C ALA A 61 -20.50 -17.42 -7.19
N VAL A 62 -20.39 -17.74 -8.48
CA VAL A 62 -20.14 -19.12 -8.94
C VAL A 62 -18.79 -19.58 -8.38
N GLN A 63 -18.80 -20.73 -7.70
CA GLN A 63 -17.59 -21.31 -7.12
C GLN A 63 -17.04 -22.36 -8.09
N LEU A 64 -15.88 -22.08 -8.70
CA LEU A 64 -15.19 -23.03 -9.59
C LEU A 64 -14.32 -24.05 -8.84
N THR A 65 -14.26 -23.92 -7.51
CA THR A 65 -13.49 -24.79 -6.64
C THR A 65 -14.43 -25.68 -5.82
N LEU A 66 -13.92 -26.82 -5.36
CA LEU A 66 -14.66 -27.67 -4.42
C LEU A 66 -15.00 -26.89 -3.16
N ARG A 67 -16.05 -27.32 -2.45
CA ARG A 67 -16.36 -26.74 -1.14
C ARG A 67 -15.18 -27.02 -0.19
N PRO A 68 -14.75 -26.01 0.58
CA PRO A 68 -13.64 -26.19 1.49
C PRO A 68 -13.99 -27.20 2.59
N ASN A 69 -13.05 -28.07 2.92
CA ASN A 69 -13.24 -29.19 3.84
C ASN A 69 -13.08 -28.81 5.33
N GLY A 70 -12.53 -27.62 5.61
CA GLY A 70 -12.29 -27.17 6.98
C GLY A 70 -12.02 -25.67 7.08
N TRP A 71 -11.89 -25.20 8.32
CA TRP A 71 -11.64 -23.79 8.62
C TRP A 71 -10.33 -23.29 7.99
N THR A 72 -9.27 -24.10 8.03
CA THR A 72 -7.95 -23.74 7.46
C THR A 72 -8.03 -23.44 5.97
N GLU A 73 -8.73 -24.27 5.20
CA GLU A 73 -8.89 -24.05 3.75
C GLU A 73 -9.74 -22.80 3.45
N ILE A 74 -10.75 -22.52 4.28
CA ILE A 74 -11.53 -21.27 4.18
C ILE A 74 -10.62 -20.06 4.43
N GLU A 75 -9.76 -20.14 5.44
CA GLU A 75 -8.82 -19.08 5.79
C GLU A 75 -7.73 -18.91 4.73
N GLU A 76 -7.18 -19.99 4.16
CA GLU A 76 -6.23 -19.95 3.04
C GLU A 76 -6.82 -19.21 1.84
N ARG A 77 -8.06 -19.55 1.45
CA ARG A 77 -8.78 -18.89 0.35
C ARG A 77 -8.99 -17.39 0.62
N ARG A 78 -9.34 -17.04 1.87
CA ARG A 78 -9.50 -15.65 2.31
C ARG A 78 -8.18 -14.89 2.24
N ARG A 79 -7.09 -15.47 2.74
CA ARG A 79 -5.75 -14.88 2.72
C ARG A 79 -5.26 -14.68 1.28
N ILE A 80 -5.49 -15.66 0.39
CA ILE A 80 -5.10 -15.54 -1.02
C ILE A 80 -5.92 -14.45 -1.74
N TRP A 81 -7.22 -14.32 -1.45
CA TRP A 81 -8.03 -13.21 -1.94
C TRP A 81 -7.42 -11.87 -1.54
N TRP A 82 -7.16 -11.68 -0.24
CA TRP A 82 -6.57 -10.44 0.27
C TRP A 82 -5.16 -10.19 -0.25
N ALA A 83 -4.37 -11.24 -0.52
CA ALA A 83 -3.05 -11.08 -1.14
C ALA A 83 -3.17 -10.49 -2.55
N ALA A 84 -4.14 -10.94 -3.35
CA ALA A 84 -4.44 -10.33 -4.64
C ALA A 84 -4.84 -8.86 -4.48
N VAL A 85 -5.62 -8.54 -3.44
CA VAL A 85 -5.98 -7.14 -3.11
C VAL A 85 -4.77 -6.27 -2.79
N VAL A 86 -3.89 -6.73 -1.90
CA VAL A 86 -2.69 -6.00 -1.51
C VAL A 86 -1.78 -5.74 -2.70
N ILE A 87 -1.58 -6.75 -3.56
CA ILE A 87 -0.71 -6.65 -4.73
C ILE A 87 -1.26 -5.64 -5.76
N ASP A 88 -2.54 -5.74 -6.12
CA ASP A 88 -3.17 -4.85 -7.11
C ASP A 88 -3.14 -3.40 -6.62
N SER A 89 -3.55 -3.15 -5.37
CA SER A 89 -3.51 -1.82 -4.77
C SER A 89 -2.09 -1.25 -4.72
N LYS A 90 -1.08 -2.07 -4.39
CA LYS A 90 0.32 -1.63 -4.41
C LYS A 90 0.80 -1.27 -5.82
N CYS A 91 0.48 -2.09 -6.81
CA CYS A 91 0.89 -1.84 -8.19
C CYS A 91 0.28 -0.55 -8.73
N VAL A 92 -0.91 -0.16 -8.29
CA VAL A 92 -1.50 1.14 -8.67
C VAL A 92 -0.89 2.29 -7.87
N SER A 93 -0.66 2.11 -6.57
CA SER A 93 -0.10 3.18 -5.72
C SER A 93 1.35 3.55 -6.10
N ILE A 94 2.10 2.64 -6.70
CA ILE A 94 3.46 2.87 -7.20
C ILE A 94 3.43 3.29 -8.67
N GLY A 95 3.63 4.58 -8.93
CA GLY A 95 4.11 5.09 -10.22
C GLY A 95 3.13 5.03 -11.40
N PHE A 96 1.99 4.34 -11.29
CA PHE A 96 0.94 4.32 -12.32
C PHE A 96 -0.22 5.24 -11.94
N ARG A 97 0.05 6.55 -11.91
CA ARG A 97 -1.02 7.55 -11.81
C ARG A 97 -2.01 7.36 -12.96
N LEU A 98 -3.28 7.63 -12.70
CA LEU A 98 -4.41 7.54 -13.62
C LEU A 98 -4.64 6.12 -14.18
N ARG A 99 -4.41 5.09 -13.37
CA ARG A 99 -4.81 3.72 -13.70
C ARG A 99 -5.77 3.19 -12.64
N PRO A 100 -6.90 2.57 -13.04
CA PRO A 100 -7.83 2.01 -12.08
C PRO A 100 -7.23 0.75 -11.45
N MET A 101 -7.63 0.47 -10.21
CA MET A 101 -7.49 -0.87 -9.64
C MET A 101 -8.32 -1.87 -10.43
N SER A 102 -7.83 -3.10 -10.51
CA SER A 102 -8.55 -4.21 -11.15
C SER A 102 -9.70 -4.71 -10.28
N ILE A 103 -9.66 -4.38 -8.99
CA ILE A 103 -10.55 -4.89 -7.95
C ILE A 103 -11.77 -3.99 -7.81
N PRO A 104 -12.99 -4.56 -7.78
CA PRO A 104 -14.19 -3.79 -7.49
C PRO A 104 -14.18 -3.32 -6.02
N LYS A 105 -14.89 -2.23 -5.74
CA LYS A 105 -15.05 -1.71 -4.37
C LYS A 105 -15.49 -2.83 -3.41
N LEU A 106 -14.68 -3.05 -2.37
CA LEU A 106 -14.90 -4.13 -1.42
C LEU A 106 -16.15 -3.86 -0.55
N PRO A 107 -16.92 -4.91 -0.19
CA PRO A 107 -18.07 -4.73 0.67
C PRO A 107 -17.62 -4.35 2.09
N THR A 108 -18.32 -3.41 2.72
CA THR A 108 -18.02 -2.88 4.07
C THR A 108 -17.97 -3.97 5.15
N ARG A 109 -18.70 -5.08 4.95
CA ARG A 109 -18.75 -6.24 5.87
C ARG A 109 -17.95 -7.44 5.37
N ALA A 110 -16.94 -7.21 4.52
CA ALA A 110 -15.99 -8.26 4.14
C ALA A 110 -15.27 -8.78 5.40
N PHE A 111 -15.01 -10.09 5.45
CA PHE A 111 -14.18 -10.66 6.50
C PHE A 111 -12.71 -10.44 6.17
N VAL A 112 -11.95 -9.93 7.14
CA VAL A 112 -10.49 -9.86 7.06
C VAL A 112 -9.90 -11.18 7.59
N PRO A 113 -8.62 -11.48 7.26
CA PRO A 113 -7.93 -12.66 7.76
C PRO A 113 -8.01 -12.78 9.29
N ALA A 114 -8.07 -14.01 9.76
CA ALA A 114 -8.05 -14.34 11.18
C ALA A 114 -6.63 -14.18 11.76
N ASP A 115 -6.47 -14.55 13.03
CA ASP A 115 -5.18 -14.47 13.71
C ASP A 115 -4.09 -15.31 13.03
N ASP A 116 -2.92 -14.69 12.82
CA ASP A 116 -1.78 -15.29 12.09
C ASP A 116 -1.23 -16.51 12.85
N ASP A 117 -1.12 -16.44 14.18
CA ASP A 117 -0.54 -17.50 15.00
C ASP A 117 -1.49 -18.70 15.10
N ARG A 118 -2.79 -18.42 15.24
CA ARG A 118 -3.84 -19.43 15.20
C ARG A 118 -3.90 -20.12 13.86
N PHE A 119 -3.76 -19.38 12.76
CA PHE A 119 -3.71 -19.94 11.42
C PHE A 119 -2.51 -20.86 11.23
N ASP A 120 -1.30 -20.44 11.65
CA ASP A 120 -0.09 -21.25 11.58
C ASP A 120 -0.20 -22.56 12.38
N LEU A 121 -0.95 -22.53 13.50
CA LEU A 121 -1.25 -23.70 14.32
C LEU A 121 -2.43 -24.54 13.81
N GLY A 122 -3.09 -24.13 12.73
CA GLY A 122 -4.31 -24.78 12.20
C GLY A 122 -5.51 -24.71 13.15
N GLN A 123 -5.52 -23.74 14.07
CA GLN A 123 -6.55 -23.58 15.09
C GLN A 123 -7.64 -22.62 14.63
N PRO A 124 -8.94 -23.02 14.70
CA PRO A 124 -10.03 -22.13 14.33
C PRO A 124 -10.03 -20.83 15.13
N ALA A 125 -10.14 -19.70 14.44
CA ALA A 125 -10.25 -18.38 15.05
C ALA A 125 -11.37 -17.56 14.41
N VAL A 126 -11.86 -16.57 15.16
CA VAL A 126 -12.89 -15.64 14.68
C VAL A 126 -12.22 -14.65 13.73
N SER A 127 -12.72 -14.59 12.49
CA SER A 127 -12.28 -13.60 11.51
C SER A 127 -12.96 -12.26 11.82
N PRO A 128 -12.19 -11.16 11.98
CA PRO A 128 -12.76 -9.84 12.12
C PRO A 128 -13.48 -9.38 10.84
N VAL A 129 -14.30 -8.36 10.96
CA VAL A 129 -14.89 -7.64 9.81
C VAL A 129 -13.99 -6.47 9.42
N LEU A 130 -14.01 -6.09 8.14
CA LEU A 130 -13.13 -5.07 7.58
C LEU A 130 -13.26 -3.72 8.28
N VAL A 131 -14.48 -3.23 8.46
CA VAL A 131 -14.74 -2.03 9.25
C VAL A 131 -15.00 -2.45 10.69
N MET A 132 -13.99 -2.24 11.54
CA MET A 132 -14.11 -2.44 12.98
C MET A 132 -14.35 -1.11 13.67
N SER A 133 -15.23 -1.11 14.67
CA SER A 133 -15.34 0.01 15.60
C SER A 133 -14.08 0.06 16.47
N ILE A 134 -13.63 1.26 16.83
CA ILE A 134 -12.50 1.53 17.75
C ILE A 134 -12.62 0.74 19.07
N ASN A 135 -13.85 0.36 19.46
CA ASN A 135 -14.16 -0.37 20.69
C ASN A 135 -14.17 -1.91 20.53
N SER A 136 -13.62 -2.46 19.45
CA SER A 136 -13.65 -3.92 19.26
C SER A 136 -12.68 -4.63 20.20
N VAL A 137 -13.20 -5.58 20.98
CA VAL A 137 -12.42 -6.46 21.90
C VAL A 137 -11.43 -7.36 21.16
N ILE A 138 -11.57 -7.50 19.84
CA ILE A 138 -10.76 -8.38 19.01
C ILE A 138 -9.46 -7.65 18.63
N GLN A 139 -8.32 -8.19 19.07
CA GLN A 139 -7.01 -7.72 18.61
C GLN A 139 -6.89 -7.94 17.10
N VAL A 140 -6.63 -6.86 16.37
CA VAL A 140 -6.44 -6.91 14.91
C VAL A 140 -5.02 -7.38 14.63
N THR A 141 -4.88 -8.49 13.92
CA THR A 141 -3.58 -9.04 13.55
C THR A 141 -2.94 -8.28 12.41
N SER A 142 -1.63 -8.48 12.24
CA SER A 142 -0.82 -7.74 11.28
C SER A 142 -1.32 -7.83 9.83
N TYR A 143 -1.77 -9.02 9.43
CA TYR A 143 -2.32 -9.22 8.10
C TYR A 143 -3.72 -8.62 7.95
N ALA A 144 -4.56 -8.72 8.99
CA ALA A 144 -5.85 -8.04 9.02
C ALA A 144 -5.71 -6.50 8.96
N GLN A 145 -4.73 -5.93 9.68
CA GLN A 145 -4.39 -4.51 9.61
C GLN A 145 -3.95 -4.12 8.20
N THR A 146 -3.11 -4.94 7.55
CA THR A 146 -2.69 -4.71 6.14
C THR A 146 -3.91 -4.66 5.21
N CYS A 147 -4.89 -5.55 5.41
CA CYS A 147 -6.13 -5.56 4.64
C CYS A 147 -6.99 -4.29 4.86
N GLN A 148 -7.06 -3.81 6.11
CA GLN A 148 -7.75 -2.56 6.45
C GLN A 148 -7.08 -1.36 5.77
N VAL A 149 -5.75 -1.28 5.82
CA VAL A 149 -4.98 -0.22 5.18
C VAL A 149 -5.19 -0.22 3.66
N VAL A 150 -5.14 -1.40 3.02
CA VAL A 150 -5.35 -1.50 1.57
C VAL A 150 -6.77 -1.13 1.16
N ASN A 151 -7.77 -1.46 1.99
CA ASN A 151 -9.13 -1.00 1.75
C ASN A 151 -9.28 0.53 1.84
N LEU A 152 -8.43 1.21 2.62
CA LEU A 152 -8.37 2.67 2.67
C LEU A 152 -7.53 3.26 1.52
N LEU A 153 -6.47 2.57 1.12
CA LEU A 153 -5.61 2.96 0.01
C LEU A 153 -6.38 3.00 -1.31
N GLY A 154 -7.37 2.11 -1.50
CA GLY A 154 -8.22 2.11 -2.69
C GLY A 154 -8.94 3.45 -2.93
N PRO A 155 -9.78 3.93 -1.99
CA PRO A 155 -10.38 5.27 -2.06
C PRO A 155 -9.37 6.42 -2.23
N VAL A 156 -8.20 6.35 -1.60
CA VAL A 156 -7.14 7.36 -1.82
C VAL A 156 -6.65 7.34 -3.26
N VAL A 157 -6.43 6.15 -3.83
CA VAL A 157 -6.02 5.96 -5.22
C VAL A 157 -7.10 6.44 -6.18
N ASP A 158 -8.37 6.14 -5.91
CA ASP A 158 -9.50 6.61 -6.73
C ASP A 158 -9.61 8.15 -6.67
N HIS A 159 -9.42 8.73 -5.48
CA HIS A 159 -9.48 10.17 -5.24
C HIS A 159 -8.39 10.95 -5.99
N ILE A 160 -7.14 10.47 -5.98
CA ILE A 160 -6.03 11.11 -6.71
C ILE A 160 -6.03 10.80 -8.22
N ASN A 161 -6.91 9.90 -8.68
CA ASN A 161 -7.05 9.51 -10.08
C ASN A 161 -8.51 9.66 -10.55
N PRO A 162 -9.06 10.88 -10.53
CA PRO A 162 -10.46 11.10 -10.87
C PRO A 162 -10.75 10.66 -12.32
N SER A 163 -11.88 9.96 -12.51
CA SER A 163 -12.39 9.66 -13.85
C SER A 163 -13.00 10.91 -14.46
N GLU A 164 -12.63 11.26 -15.71
CA GLU A 164 -13.15 12.43 -16.45
C GLU A 164 -14.69 12.52 -16.50
N SER A 165 -15.40 11.40 -16.31
CA SER A 165 -16.86 11.32 -16.38
C SER A 165 -17.61 11.77 -15.12
N ASN A 166 -16.92 11.92 -13.98
CA ASN A 166 -17.53 12.30 -12.69
C ASN A 166 -16.68 13.40 -12.07
N ASP A 167 -16.99 14.66 -12.37
CA ASP A 167 -16.55 15.79 -11.52
C ASP A 167 -17.61 15.98 -10.43
N PRO A 168 -17.37 15.50 -9.19
CA PRO A 168 -18.32 15.61 -8.09
C PRO A 168 -18.38 17.02 -7.50
N GLY A 169 -17.59 17.97 -8.03
CA GLY A 169 -17.43 19.30 -7.49
C GLY A 169 -16.31 19.40 -6.45
N ILE A 170 -15.86 20.64 -6.25
CA ILE A 170 -14.72 20.99 -5.40
C ILE A 170 -14.99 20.63 -3.93
N GLU A 171 -16.15 20.99 -3.40
CA GLU A 171 -16.51 20.73 -1.99
C GLU A 171 -16.52 19.22 -1.66
N TYR A 172 -17.09 18.40 -2.55
CA TYR A 172 -17.08 16.95 -2.38
C TYR A 172 -15.65 16.40 -2.37
N THR A 173 -14.82 16.86 -3.31
CA THR A 173 -13.42 16.43 -3.43
C THR A 173 -12.64 16.72 -2.14
N TYR A 174 -12.65 17.96 -1.66
CA TYR A 174 -11.88 18.31 -0.46
C TYR A 174 -12.48 17.73 0.83
N SER A 175 -13.81 17.58 0.92
CA SER A 175 -14.42 16.89 2.06
C SER A 175 -14.10 15.39 2.09
N GLU A 176 -14.04 14.73 0.94
CA GLU A 176 -13.55 13.35 0.80
C GLU A 176 -12.09 13.25 1.21
N ALA A 177 -11.22 14.14 0.72
CA ALA A 177 -9.80 14.19 1.09
C ALA A 177 -9.62 14.32 2.62
N MET A 178 -10.42 15.18 3.26
CA MET A 178 -10.43 15.37 4.72
C MET A 178 -10.84 14.08 5.46
N GLN A 179 -11.85 13.37 4.98
CA GLN A 179 -12.29 12.10 5.56
C GLN A 179 -11.23 11.00 5.40
N LEU A 180 -10.60 10.91 4.23
CA LEU A 180 -9.52 9.96 3.95
C LEU A 180 -8.30 10.24 4.83
N HIS A 181 -7.91 11.51 4.97
CA HIS A 181 -6.85 11.92 5.88
C HIS A 181 -7.15 11.51 7.33
N ARG A 182 -8.34 11.83 7.86
CA ARG A 182 -8.73 11.47 9.24
C ARG A 182 -8.70 9.96 9.46
N ALA A 183 -9.23 9.19 8.51
CA ALA A 183 -9.23 7.73 8.58
C ALA A 183 -7.80 7.15 8.55
N ALA A 184 -6.94 7.67 7.66
CA ALA A 184 -5.56 7.21 7.51
C ALA A 184 -4.73 7.53 8.75
N THR A 185 -4.83 8.76 9.27
CA THR A 185 -4.11 9.19 10.47
C THR A 185 -4.57 8.40 11.69
N SER A 186 -5.87 8.18 11.88
CA SER A 186 -6.38 7.36 12.98
C SER A 186 -5.86 5.93 12.94
N LEU A 187 -5.82 5.30 11.76
CA LEU A 187 -5.27 3.96 11.59
C LEU A 187 -3.76 3.93 11.79
N LEU A 188 -3.05 4.98 11.35
CA LEU A 188 -1.61 5.13 11.55
C LEU A 188 -1.24 5.24 13.03
N THR A 189 -2.00 5.99 13.84
CA THR A 189 -1.78 6.06 15.29
C THR A 189 -1.87 4.66 15.92
N MET A 190 -2.92 3.90 15.61
CA MET A 190 -3.06 2.53 16.14
C MET A 190 -1.92 1.60 15.72
N VAL A 191 -1.47 1.69 14.46
CA VAL A 191 -0.34 0.89 13.97
C VAL A 191 0.98 1.33 14.59
N ASN A 192 1.16 2.64 14.82
CA ASN A 192 2.35 3.19 15.48
C ASN A 192 2.44 2.77 16.94
N ASP A 193 1.33 2.76 17.68
CA ASP A 193 1.30 2.30 19.07
C ASP A 193 1.74 0.84 19.16
N ASN A 194 1.19 -0.02 18.29
CA ASN A 194 1.60 -1.43 18.19
C ASN A 194 3.08 -1.59 17.79
N TYR A 195 3.57 -0.79 16.84
CA TYR A 195 4.96 -0.84 16.38
C TYR A 195 5.94 -0.39 17.46
N ASN A 196 5.65 0.71 18.17
CA ASN A 196 6.56 1.31 19.14
C ASN A 196 6.61 0.52 20.45
N MET A 197 5.48 -0.01 20.92
CA MET A 197 5.39 -0.81 22.15
C MET A 197 5.69 -2.30 21.93
N GLY A 198 5.74 -2.74 20.66
CA GLY A 198 5.89 -4.13 20.28
C GLY A 198 7.32 -4.67 20.41
N ASP A 199 7.42 -5.98 20.59
CA ASP A 199 8.65 -6.73 20.40
C ASP A 199 9.09 -6.75 18.92
N LEU A 200 10.27 -7.30 18.63
CA LEU A 200 10.79 -7.42 17.26
C LEU A 200 9.77 -8.07 16.31
N ARG A 201 9.08 -9.11 16.76
CA ARG A 201 8.09 -9.83 15.96
C ARG A 201 6.91 -8.95 15.60
N THR A 202 6.42 -8.15 16.54
CA THR A 202 5.34 -7.19 16.34
C THR A 202 5.78 -6.06 15.41
N LYS A 203 7.00 -5.52 15.59
CA LYS A 203 7.58 -4.50 14.69
C LYS A 203 7.66 -4.99 13.24
N ILE A 204 8.20 -6.19 13.03
CA ILE A 204 8.27 -6.82 11.69
C ILE A 204 6.88 -6.91 11.07
N ARG A 205 5.91 -7.41 11.85
CA ARG A 205 4.53 -7.59 11.43
C ARG A 205 3.80 -6.28 11.09
N SER A 206 4.04 -5.23 11.87
CA SER A 206 3.44 -3.91 11.67
C SER A 206 4.15 -3.04 10.62
N SER A 207 5.32 -3.46 10.13
CA SER A 207 6.10 -2.68 9.14
C SER A 207 5.36 -2.46 7.82
N VAL A 208 4.70 -3.49 7.29
CA VAL A 208 3.94 -3.42 6.01
C VAL A 208 2.72 -2.49 6.11
N PRO A 209 1.79 -2.66 7.07
CA PRO A 209 0.64 -1.76 7.17
C PRO A 209 1.08 -0.31 7.44
N LYS A 210 2.11 -0.09 8.27
CA LYS A 210 2.68 1.24 8.52
C LYS A 210 3.21 1.89 7.23
N ALA A 211 3.98 1.15 6.44
CA ALA A 211 4.51 1.65 5.18
C ALA A 211 3.42 1.97 4.14
N LEU A 212 2.38 1.13 4.04
CA LEU A 212 1.26 1.37 3.13
C LEU A 212 0.44 2.60 3.54
N LEU A 213 0.29 2.87 4.84
CA LEU A 213 -0.34 4.10 5.34
C LEU A 213 0.49 5.34 5.01
N TYR A 214 1.82 5.25 5.15
CA TYR A 214 2.70 6.33 4.73
C TYR A 214 2.59 6.61 3.23
N THR A 215 2.59 5.57 2.39
CA THR A 215 2.33 5.71 0.94
C THR A 215 0.97 6.37 0.67
N ALA A 216 -0.09 5.98 1.39
CA ALA A 216 -1.42 6.58 1.21
C ALA A 216 -1.43 8.08 1.55
N LEU A 217 -0.93 8.44 2.73
CA LEU A 217 -0.91 9.81 3.23
C LEU A 217 -0.04 10.71 2.37
N ILE A 218 1.17 10.27 2.02
CA ILE A 218 2.09 11.11 1.24
C ILE A 218 1.58 11.30 -0.19
N ASN A 219 0.95 10.29 -0.80
CA ASN A 219 0.29 10.43 -2.11
C ASN A 219 -0.88 11.43 -2.04
N LEU A 220 -1.71 11.35 -0.99
CA LEU A 220 -2.83 12.28 -0.77
C LEU A 220 -2.31 13.71 -0.63
N PHE A 221 -1.28 13.93 0.20
CA PHE A 221 -0.72 15.26 0.40
C PHE A 221 -0.01 15.79 -0.84
N PHE A 222 0.82 15.00 -1.52
CA PHE A 222 1.48 15.42 -2.76
C PHE A 222 0.49 15.85 -3.84
N TYR A 223 -0.63 15.14 -3.98
CA TYR A 223 -1.67 15.49 -4.94
C TYR A 223 -2.26 16.87 -4.67
N HIS A 224 -2.51 17.20 -3.39
CA HIS A 224 -3.14 18.47 -3.00
C HIS A 224 -2.15 19.63 -2.81
N CYS A 225 -0.86 19.36 -2.59
CA CYS A 225 0.16 20.40 -2.41
C CYS A 225 0.57 21.12 -3.70
N ALA A 226 0.50 20.46 -4.87
CA ALA A 226 1.06 20.96 -6.13
C ALA A 226 0.02 21.26 -7.21
N ILE A 227 -1.06 21.98 -6.86
CA ILE A 227 -2.07 22.39 -7.85
C ILE A 227 -1.63 23.72 -8.50
N GLU A 228 -0.68 23.62 -9.43
CA GLU A 228 -0.47 24.61 -10.50
C GLU A 228 -1.30 24.16 -11.71
N GLY A 229 -2.52 24.68 -11.90
CA GLY A 229 -3.25 24.34 -13.13
C GLY A 229 -4.69 24.81 -13.20
N ASP A 230 -5.44 24.69 -12.11
CA ASP A 230 -6.84 25.11 -12.12
C ASP A 230 -6.94 26.55 -11.64
N SER A 231 -6.71 27.48 -12.57
CA SER A 231 -7.21 28.84 -12.51
C SER A 231 -8.74 28.83 -12.57
N ILE A 232 -9.37 28.23 -11.56
CA ILE A 232 -10.78 28.42 -11.31
C ILE A 232 -10.83 29.66 -10.42
N ASP A 233 -11.37 30.75 -10.96
CA ASP A 233 -11.71 31.97 -10.22
C ASP A 233 -12.74 31.62 -9.14
N LEU A 234 -12.29 31.07 -8.01
CA LEU A 234 -13.14 30.68 -6.89
C LEU A 234 -13.18 31.82 -5.88
N GLY A 235 -14.22 32.65 -5.98
CA GLY A 235 -14.66 33.50 -4.88
C GLY A 235 -15.65 32.75 -3.99
N GLY A 236 -15.55 32.88 -2.66
CA GLY A 236 -16.53 32.36 -1.69
C GLY A 236 -16.03 31.21 -0.80
N GLU A 237 -16.96 30.48 -0.17
CA GLU A 237 -16.69 29.38 0.80
C GLU A 237 -15.89 28.21 0.20
N GLU A 238 -16.02 27.95 -1.11
CA GLU A 238 -15.28 26.89 -1.84
C GLU A 238 -13.76 27.14 -1.88
N SER A 239 -13.35 28.42 -1.85
CA SER A 239 -11.93 28.81 -1.70
C SER A 239 -11.40 28.43 -0.31
N GLY A 240 -12.24 28.50 0.72
CA GLY A 240 -11.88 28.21 2.10
C GLY A 240 -11.55 26.73 2.35
N ILE A 241 -12.40 25.81 1.89
CA ILE A 241 -12.20 24.37 2.11
C ILE A 241 -10.97 23.86 1.35
N ARG A 242 -10.75 24.37 0.14
CA ARG A 242 -9.52 24.10 -0.64
C ARG A 242 -8.29 24.57 0.12
N ALA A 243 -8.27 25.84 0.53
CA ALA A 243 -7.13 26.40 1.25
C ALA A 243 -6.86 25.67 2.57
N GLU A 244 -7.90 25.27 3.30
CA GLU A 244 -7.80 24.51 4.54
C GLU A 244 -7.06 23.18 4.34
N PHE A 245 -7.49 22.37 3.36
CA PHE A 245 -6.84 21.08 3.12
C PHE A 245 -5.43 21.24 2.51
N GLN A 246 -5.23 22.22 1.64
CA GLN A 246 -3.90 22.52 1.10
C GLN A 246 -2.91 22.91 2.20
N GLN A 247 -3.33 23.78 3.12
CA GLN A 247 -2.51 24.15 4.28
C GLN A 247 -2.23 22.93 5.16
N LEU A 248 -3.25 22.10 5.42
CA LEU A 248 -3.08 20.85 6.16
C LEU A 248 -2.05 19.93 5.49
N ALA A 249 -2.10 19.77 4.18
CA ALA A 249 -1.15 18.94 3.45
C ALA A 249 0.28 19.50 3.55
N LEU A 250 0.46 20.82 3.37
CA LEU A 250 1.76 21.48 3.51
C LEU A 250 2.33 21.35 4.94
N ASP A 251 1.51 21.53 5.96
CA ASP A 251 1.90 21.44 7.37
C ASP A 251 2.28 20.00 7.78
N ASN A 252 1.67 18.99 7.16
CA ASN A 252 1.86 17.58 7.53
C ASN A 252 2.88 16.83 6.65
N LEU A 253 3.25 17.32 5.46
CA LEU A 253 4.25 16.66 4.61
C LEU A 253 5.62 16.53 5.28
N GLY A 254 6.11 17.61 5.89
CA GLY A 254 7.41 17.64 6.56
C GLY A 254 7.51 16.64 7.72
N PRO A 255 6.58 16.70 8.70
CA PRO A 255 6.49 15.72 9.78
C PRO A 255 6.34 14.28 9.28
N LEU A 256 5.48 14.05 8.27
CA LEU A 256 5.29 12.71 7.70
C LEU A 256 6.57 12.17 7.06
N ALA A 257 7.29 12.99 6.29
CA ALA A 257 8.55 12.58 5.67
C ALA A 257 9.64 12.27 6.71
N LEU A 258 9.67 13.01 7.82
CA LEU A 258 10.57 12.73 8.94
C LEU A 258 10.22 11.40 9.64
N ASP A 259 8.93 11.14 9.86
CA ASP A 259 8.46 9.86 10.40
C ASP A 259 8.85 8.68 9.51
N ILE A 260 8.76 8.85 8.18
CA ILE A 260 9.20 7.84 7.21
C ILE A 260 10.72 7.63 7.26
N LEU A 261 11.51 8.71 7.42
CA LEU A 261 12.96 8.60 7.59
C LEU A 261 13.31 7.80 8.85
N ASN A 262 12.73 8.15 9.99
CA ASN A 262 12.93 7.41 11.25
C ASN A 262 12.54 5.93 11.10
N PHE A 263 11.40 5.66 10.45
CA PHE A 263 10.98 4.30 10.13
C PHE A 263 11.98 3.58 9.22
N GLY A 264 12.53 4.25 8.21
CA GLY A 264 13.58 3.69 7.34
C GLY A 264 14.85 3.34 8.12
N GLN A 265 15.29 4.21 9.02
CA GLN A 265 16.44 3.97 9.89
C GLN A 265 16.20 2.78 10.84
N ASP A 266 15.02 2.70 11.46
CA ASP A 266 14.62 1.55 12.28
C ASP A 266 14.66 0.24 11.48
N LEU A 267 14.10 0.23 10.27
CA LEU A 267 14.11 -0.94 9.39
C LEU A 267 15.54 -1.36 9.06
N THR A 268 16.44 -0.41 8.75
CA THR A 268 17.84 -0.72 8.43
C THR A 268 18.61 -1.24 9.63
N THR A 269 18.35 -0.71 10.82
CA THR A 269 18.94 -1.20 12.07
C THR A 269 18.54 -2.65 12.33
N MET A 270 17.22 -2.93 12.29
CA MET A 270 16.71 -4.29 12.43
C MET A 270 17.22 -5.23 11.33
N PHE A 271 17.39 -4.73 10.10
CA PHE A 271 17.94 -5.50 8.98
C PHE A 271 19.40 -5.90 9.24
N THR A 272 20.21 -4.98 9.77
CA THR A 272 21.62 -5.27 10.11
C THR A 272 21.76 -6.20 11.30
N GLU A 273 20.87 -6.11 12.29
CA GLU A 273 20.94 -6.91 13.53
C GLU A 273 20.35 -8.32 13.38
N HIS A 274 19.27 -8.46 12.60
CA HIS A 274 18.49 -9.70 12.53
C HIS A 274 18.45 -10.33 11.13
N GLY A 275 19.12 -9.73 10.15
CA GLY A 275 19.20 -10.22 8.78
C GLY A 275 18.02 -9.82 7.89
N MET A 276 17.96 -10.41 6.70
CA MET A 276 17.18 -9.88 5.57
C MET A 276 15.87 -10.61 5.22
N SER A 277 15.59 -11.75 5.86
CA SER A 277 14.52 -12.67 5.40
C SER A 277 13.10 -12.14 5.64
N TRP A 278 12.91 -11.31 6.67
CA TRP A 278 11.61 -10.80 7.10
C TRP A 278 11.13 -9.57 6.31
N LEU A 279 12.03 -8.88 5.63
CA LEU A 279 11.74 -7.60 5.00
C LEU A 279 10.86 -7.78 3.76
N SER A 280 9.67 -7.20 3.77
CA SER A 280 8.77 -7.15 2.61
C SER A 280 9.19 -6.05 1.63
N PRO A 281 9.10 -6.26 0.30
CA PRO A 281 9.43 -5.21 -0.67
C PRO A 281 8.43 -4.05 -0.64
N LEU A 282 7.26 -4.23 -0.03
CA LEU A 282 6.20 -3.23 0.05
C LEU A 282 6.60 -2.00 0.88
N VAL A 283 7.58 -2.13 1.78
CA VAL A 283 7.99 -1.05 2.70
C VAL A 283 8.93 -0.02 2.05
N ILE A 284 9.50 -0.36 0.90
CA ILE A 284 10.57 0.43 0.28
C ILE A 284 10.03 1.70 -0.37
N ASP A 285 8.78 1.65 -0.84
CA ASP A 285 8.14 2.72 -1.59
C ASP A 285 7.91 3.99 -0.78
N CYS A 286 7.47 3.90 0.47
CA CYS A 286 7.30 5.10 1.29
C CYS A 286 8.64 5.82 1.51
N ILE A 287 9.73 5.06 1.71
CA ILE A 287 11.10 5.60 1.85
C ILE A 287 11.50 6.36 0.58
N PHE A 288 11.22 5.78 -0.59
CA PHE A 288 11.47 6.46 -1.86
C PHE A 288 10.62 7.73 -2.00
N GLN A 289 9.33 7.70 -1.69
CA GLN A 289 8.48 8.88 -1.77
C GLN A 289 8.91 10.01 -0.82
N ALA A 290 9.39 9.67 0.39
CA ALA A 290 10.00 10.66 1.29
C ALA A 290 11.31 11.22 0.70
N SER A 291 12.09 10.42 -0.03
CA SER A 291 13.29 10.92 -0.70
C SER A 291 12.94 11.93 -1.82
N VAL A 292 11.85 11.68 -2.55
CA VAL A 292 11.32 12.64 -3.53
C VAL A 292 10.90 13.94 -2.86
N TYR A 293 10.27 13.87 -1.68
CA TYR A 293 9.91 15.07 -0.91
C TYR A 293 11.15 15.90 -0.53
N TYR A 294 12.18 15.28 0.06
CA TYR A 294 13.38 16.01 0.46
C TYR A 294 14.19 16.51 -0.74
N ALA A 295 14.22 15.77 -1.85
CA ALA A 295 14.81 16.25 -3.09
C ALA A 295 14.09 17.52 -3.61
N TRP A 296 12.76 17.54 -3.57
CA TRP A 296 11.97 18.73 -3.87
C TRP A 296 12.28 19.89 -2.90
N ARG A 297 12.38 19.64 -1.60
CA ARG A 297 12.74 20.66 -0.59
C ARG A 297 14.13 21.25 -0.80
N VAL A 298 15.13 20.43 -1.11
CA VAL A 298 16.48 20.88 -1.43
C VAL A 298 16.44 21.82 -2.65
N ARG A 299 15.62 21.49 -3.66
CA ARG A 299 15.43 22.31 -4.86
C ARG A 299 14.80 23.67 -4.56
N GLU A 300 13.69 23.70 -3.83
CA GLU A 300 12.92 24.93 -3.62
C GLU A 300 13.54 25.86 -2.54
N ALA A 301 14.02 25.27 -1.44
CA ALA A 301 14.42 26.04 -0.26
C ALA A 301 15.94 26.08 -0.03
N SER A 302 16.74 25.28 -0.75
CA SER A 302 18.20 25.18 -0.58
C SER A 302 18.63 24.92 0.88
N GLU A 303 17.82 24.19 1.64
CA GLU A 303 18.05 23.90 3.05
C GLU A 303 19.05 22.75 3.24
N ALA A 304 20.15 23.01 3.95
CA ALA A 304 21.18 22.00 4.24
C ALA A 304 20.65 20.77 5.01
N ASP A 305 19.71 20.99 5.94
CA ASP A 305 19.05 19.94 6.71
C ASP A 305 18.21 18.99 5.82
N SER A 306 17.59 19.51 4.76
CA SER A 306 16.85 18.68 3.80
C SER A 306 17.78 17.78 2.98
N LEU A 307 19.01 18.24 2.69
CA LEU A 307 20.02 17.43 2.00
C LEU A 307 20.53 16.28 2.89
N GLU A 308 20.77 16.54 4.17
CA GLU A 308 21.17 15.49 5.12
C GLU A 308 20.11 14.40 5.22
N LYS A 309 18.82 14.78 5.34
CA LYS A 309 17.70 13.83 5.38
C LYS A 309 17.55 13.03 4.08
N LEU A 310 17.76 13.66 2.93
CA LEU A 310 17.80 12.97 1.64
C LEU A 310 18.92 11.92 1.59
N GLN A 311 20.12 12.28 2.03
CA GLN A 311 21.26 11.35 2.08
C GLN A 311 21.02 10.19 3.05
N ALA A 312 20.37 10.44 4.19
CA ALA A 312 19.97 9.39 5.12
C ALA A 312 18.97 8.41 4.50
N LEU A 313 17.95 8.90 3.77
CA LEU A 313 17.01 8.03 3.05
C LEU A 313 17.68 7.21 1.94
N ARG A 314 18.61 7.82 1.20
CA ARG A 314 19.42 7.10 0.19
C ARG A 314 20.28 6.01 0.83
N SER A 315 20.87 6.29 1.99
CA SER A 315 21.61 5.30 2.78
C SER A 315 20.71 4.15 3.21
N CYS A 316 19.45 4.43 3.58
CA CYS A 316 18.47 3.37 3.84
C CYS A 316 18.23 2.51 2.60
N LEU A 317 17.93 3.11 1.44
CA LEU A 317 17.74 2.36 0.18
C LEU A 317 18.97 1.53 -0.20
N GLU A 318 20.18 2.05 0.03
CA GLU A 318 21.45 1.38 -0.21
C GLU A 318 21.63 0.11 0.63
N ILE A 319 21.14 0.10 1.88
CA ILE A 319 21.12 -1.10 2.72
C ILE A 319 20.04 -2.07 2.24
N LEU A 320 18.82 -1.57 2.00
CA LEU A 320 17.67 -2.40 1.63
C LEU A 320 17.83 -3.08 0.26
N LYS A 321 18.65 -2.51 -0.66
CA LYS A 321 18.90 -3.12 -1.98
C LYS A 321 19.58 -4.47 -1.92
N GLN A 322 20.23 -4.80 -0.79
CA GLN A 322 20.83 -6.11 -0.56
C GLN A 322 19.79 -7.24 -0.63
N ARG A 323 18.54 -6.95 -0.27
CA ARG A 323 17.43 -7.92 -0.32
C ARG A 323 16.54 -7.76 -1.54
N TRP A 324 16.25 -6.53 -1.96
CA TRP A 324 15.26 -6.23 -3.00
C TRP A 324 15.84 -5.28 -4.05
N LYS A 325 15.80 -5.66 -5.33
CA LYS A 325 16.38 -4.84 -6.39
C LYS A 325 15.61 -3.54 -6.64
N ASN A 326 14.33 -3.46 -6.28
CA ASN A 326 13.55 -2.22 -6.42
C ASN A 326 14.13 -1.05 -5.60
N ALA A 327 14.75 -1.30 -4.44
CA ALA A 327 15.43 -0.25 -3.69
C ALA A 327 16.62 0.34 -4.47
N GLY A 328 17.34 -0.49 -5.24
CA GLY A 328 18.41 -0.02 -6.12
C GLY A 328 17.89 0.80 -7.30
N GLU A 329 16.77 0.41 -7.91
CA GLU A 329 16.12 1.21 -8.96
C GLU A 329 15.64 2.56 -8.43
N TYR A 330 15.05 2.59 -7.23
CA TYR A 330 14.62 3.81 -6.56
C TYR A 330 15.77 4.72 -6.15
N LEU A 331 16.87 4.16 -5.68
CA LEU A 331 18.09 4.91 -5.40
C LEU A 331 18.60 5.58 -6.68
N ARG A 332 18.70 4.82 -7.78
CA ARG A 332 19.10 5.33 -9.09
C ARG A 332 18.18 6.46 -9.55
N MET A 333 16.87 6.31 -9.44
CA MET A 333 15.91 7.37 -9.78
C MET A 333 16.10 8.62 -8.90
N SER A 334 16.32 8.43 -7.59
CA SER A 334 16.57 9.54 -6.66
C SER A 334 17.85 10.30 -6.99
N GLU A 335 18.89 9.61 -7.47
CA GLU A 335 20.14 10.22 -7.93
C GLU A 335 19.98 10.89 -9.31
N GLU A 336 19.30 10.26 -10.27
CA GLU A 336 19.05 10.82 -11.60
C GLU A 336 18.26 12.14 -11.52
N THR A 337 17.28 12.24 -10.60
CA THR A 337 16.56 13.50 -10.34
C THR A 337 17.46 14.64 -9.82
N GLU A 338 18.71 14.35 -9.41
CA GLU A 338 19.72 15.34 -9.03
C GLU A 338 20.57 15.81 -10.24
N TYR A 339 20.67 15.00 -11.31
CA TYR A 339 21.59 15.23 -12.44
C TYR A 339 20.93 15.68 -13.75
N GLU A 340 19.61 15.56 -13.91
CA GLU A 340 18.94 16.00 -15.16
C GLU A 340 18.92 17.54 -15.37
N TRP A 341 19.48 18.34 -14.46
CA TRP A 341 19.30 19.80 -14.49
C TRP A 341 20.54 20.63 -14.14
N LYS A 342 21.74 20.16 -14.53
CA LYS A 342 22.86 21.03 -14.92
C LYS A 342 22.83 21.23 -16.43
#